data_AF-A0A077QBJ3-F1
#
_entry.id   AF-A0A077QBJ3-F1
#
_cell.length_a   1.000
_cell.length_b   1.000
_cell.length_c   1.000
_cell.angle_alpha   90.00
_cell.angle_beta   90.00
_cell.angle_gamma   90.00
#
_symmetry.space_group_name_H-M   'P 1'
#
loop_
_entity.id
_entity.type
_entity.pdbx_description
1 polymer ?
#
loop_
_entity_poly.entity_id
_entity_poly.type
_entity_poly.pdbx_seq_one_letter_code
_entity_poly.pdbx_strand_id
1 'polypeptide(L)' 'MSLLATLSSIVLWLIGFYAENKGIHLNYQANSIKSRRVISHLTLAQNVLRHSPLILFEIVLNKTLKYLAKIYQNMVLIY' A
#
# COMPACT_ATOMS: atom_id res chain seq x y z
N MET A 1 17.07 -15.24 -4.94
CA MET A 1 15.84 -14.78 -4.26
C MET A 1 15.25 -15.94 -3.50
N SER A 2 15.02 -15.81 -2.19
CA SER A 2 14.36 -16.86 -1.40
C SER A 2 12.84 -16.66 -1.43
N LEU A 3 12.08 -17.76 -1.29
CA LEU A 3 10.62 -17.73 -1.19
C LEU A 3 10.14 -16.81 -0.04
N LEU A 4 10.88 -16.80 1.07
CA LEU A 4 10.56 -15.94 2.20
C LEU A 4 10.67 -14.46 1.83
N ALA A 5 11.74 -14.06 1.13
CA ALA A 5 11.93 -12.67 0.72
C ALA A 5 10.84 -12.20 -0.26
N THR A 6 10.39 -13.07 -1.17
CA THR A 6 9.31 -12.72 -2.11
C THR A 6 7.97 -12.59 -1.40
N LEU A 7 7.63 -13.52 -0.49
CA LEU A 7 6.41 -13.42 0.33
C LEU A 7 6.40 -12.15 1.19
N SER A 8 7.49 -11.87 1.90
CA SER A 8 7.61 -10.65 2.71
C SER A 8 7.45 -9.39 1.85
N SER A 9 8.00 -9.38 0.64
CA SER A 9 7.86 -8.25 -0.29
C SER A 9 6.42 -8.04 -0.74
N ILE A 10 5.68 -9.11 -1.03
CA ILE A 10 4.24 -9.04 -1.39
C ILE A 10 3.42 -8.50 -0.22
N VAL A 11 3.67 -8.98 1.00
CA VAL A 11 2.97 -8.52 2.21
C VAL A 11 3.24 -7.02 2.44
N LEU A 12 4.50 -6.59 2.37
CA LEU A 12 4.89 -5.18 2.46
C LEU A 12 4.18 -4.33 1.40
N TRP A 13 4.13 -4.82 0.16
CA TRP A 13 3.46 -4.12 -0.91
C TRP A 13 1.96 -3.96 -0.66
N LEU A 14 1.28 -5.00 -0.17
CA LEU A 14 -0.15 -4.95 0.18
C LEU A 14 -0.44 -3.95 1.31
N ILE A 15 0.43 -3.88 2.33
CA ILE A 15 0.31 -2.90 3.41
C ILE A 15 0.45 -1.48 2.87
N GLY A 16 1.45 -1.25 2.00
CA GLY A 16 1.66 0.05 1.36
C GLY A 16 0.50 0.45 0.46
N PHE A 17 -0.08 -0.50 -0.28
CA PHE A 17 -1.26 -0.28 -1.10
C PHE A 17 -2.49 0.10 -0.26
N TYR A 18 -2.75 -0.60 0.84
CA TYR A 18 -3.82 -0.24 1.78
C TYR A 18 -3.63 1.17 2.36
N ALA A 19 -2.42 1.48 2.83
CA ALA A 19 -2.10 2.78 3.40
C ALA A 19 -2.26 3.92 2.39
N GLU A 20 -1.89 3.67 1.13
CA GLU A 20 -2.08 4.63 0.05
C GLU A 20 -3.56 4.91 -0.21
N ASN A 21 -4.38 3.85 -0.35
CA ASN A 21 -5.81 3.97 -0.61
C ASN A 21 -6.57 4.69 0.52
N LYS A 22 -6.06 4.61 1.76
CA LYS A 22 -6.62 5.34 2.91
C LYS A 22 -6.11 6.78 3.02
N GLY A 23 -5.24 7.23 2.10
CA GLY A 23 -4.65 8.58 2.10
C GLY A 23 -3.53 8.79 3.11
N ILE A 24 -3.10 7.75 3.84
CA ILE A 24 -2.09 7.84 4.91
C ILE A 24 -0.72 8.25 4.34
N HIS A 25 -0.46 7.93 3.07
CA HIS A 25 0.77 8.26 2.38
C HIS A 25 1.13 9.76 2.42
N LEU A 26 0.13 10.63 2.55
CA LEU A 26 0.30 12.09 2.64
C LEU A 26 0.96 12.55 3.95
N ASN A 27 0.88 11.75 5.02
CA ASN A 27 1.50 12.05 6.31
C ASN A 27 3.00 11.72 6.32
N TYR A 28 3.44 10.83 5.43
CA TYR A 28 4.84 10.40 5.30
C TYR A 28 5.58 11.12 4.16
N GLN A 29 4.92 12.05 3.48
CA GLN A 29 5.55 12.89 2.46
C GLN A 29 6.03 14.21 3.09
N ALA A 30 7.27 14.57 2.79
CA ALA A 30 7.85 15.85 3.17
C ALA A 30 7.39 17.03 2.28
N ASN A 31 6.69 16.75 1.18
CA ASN A 31 6.27 17.77 0.23
C ASN A 31 5.04 18.54 0.72
N SER A 32 5.07 19.86 0.52
CA SER A 32 3.92 20.75 0.81
C SER A 32 2.72 20.48 -0.11
N ILE A 33 2.97 19.99 -1.34
CA ILE A 33 1.93 19.60 -2.30
C ILE A 33 1.70 18.09 -2.20
N LYS A 34 0.53 17.73 -1.64
CA LYS A 34 0.14 16.37 -1.26
C LYS A 34 -0.85 15.73 -2.23
N SER A 35 -0.75 16.05 -3.53
CA SER A 35 -1.71 15.60 -4.54
C SER A 35 -1.32 14.30 -5.26
N ARG A 36 -0.06 13.89 -5.15
CA ARG A 36 0.48 12.71 -5.84
C ARG A 36 1.26 11.83 -4.88
N ARG A 37 1.29 10.55 -5.19
CA ARG A 37 2.23 9.64 -4.54
C ARG A 37 3.65 9.89 -5.04
N VAL A 38 4.54 10.16 -4.10
CA VAL A 38 5.98 10.30 -4.36
C VAL A 38 6.78 9.08 -3.92
N ILE A 39 6.35 8.41 -2.84
CA ILE A 39 7.06 7.26 -2.26
C ILE A 39 6.47 5.93 -2.74
N SER A 40 7.32 4.92 -2.90
CA SER A 40 6.88 3.56 -3.27
C SER A 40 6.02 2.91 -2.19
N HIS A 41 5.18 1.94 -2.55
CA HIS A 41 4.40 1.17 -1.56
C HIS A 41 5.28 0.48 -0.52
N LEU A 42 6.46 -0.03 -0.92
CA LEU A 42 7.38 -0.69 0.01
C LEU A 42 7.92 0.29 1.06
N THR A 43 8.38 1.46 0.61
CA THR A 43 8.88 2.51 1.50
C THR A 43 7.77 3.05 2.40
N LEU A 44 6.56 3.24 1.86
CA LEU A 44 5.40 3.65 2.63
C LEU A 44 5.05 2.61 3.70
N ALA A 45 5.01 1.33 3.35
CA ALA A 45 4.72 0.25 4.30
C ALA A 45 5.76 0.21 5.42
N GLN A 46 7.05 0.32 5.09
CA GLN A 46 8.12 0.40 6.10
C GLN A 46 7.92 1.58 7.05
N ASN A 47 7.59 2.76 6.53
CA ASN A 47 7.35 3.95 7.34
C ASN A 47 6.10 3.82 8.22
N VAL A 48 5.02 3.24 7.69
CA VAL A 48 3.79 2.96 8.44
C VAL A 48 4.06 1.96 9.56
N LEU A 49 4.77 0.87 9.28
CA LEU A 49 5.14 -0.12 10.28
C LEU A 49 6.02 0.47 11.39
N ARG A 50 6.94 1.37 11.03
CA ARG A 50 7.86 2.00 11.96
C ARG A 50 7.19 3.00 12.91
N HIS A 51 6.19 3.75 12.44
CA HIS A 51 5.59 4.84 13.20
C HIS A 51 4.18 4.53 13.73
N SER A 52 3.45 3.64 13.07
CA SER A 52 2.04 3.33 13.34
C SER A 52 1.73 1.85 13.12
N PRO A 53 2.36 0.93 13.87
CA PRO A 53 2.22 -0.52 13.67
C PRO A 53 0.79 -1.03 13.88
N LEU A 54 -0.02 -0.33 14.69
CA LEU A 54 -1.41 -0.69 14.99
C LEU A 54 -2.31 -0.69 13.75
N ILE A 55 -1.95 0.05 12.71
CA ILE A 55 -2.67 0.04 11.42
C ILE A 55 -2.80 -1.37 10.86
N LEU A 56 -1.85 -2.28 11.15
CA LEU A 56 -1.92 -3.67 10.72
C LEU A 56 -3.21 -4.38 11.17
N PHE A 57 -3.69 -4.08 12.39
CA PHE A 57 -4.92 -4.66 12.91
C PHE A 57 -6.18 -4.10 12.24
N GLU A 58 -6.08 -2.93 11.60
CA GLU A 58 -7.18 -2.32 10.85
C GLU A 58 -7.23 -2.78 9.37
N ILE A 59 -6.24 -3.55 8.92
CA ILE A 59 -6.18 -4.02 7.53
C ILE A 59 -7.19 -5.15 7.35
N VAL A 60 -8.29 -4.84 6.66
CA VAL A 60 -9.25 -5.85 6.19
C VAL A 60 -8.79 -6.38 4.83
N LEU A 61 -8.00 -7.45 4.85
CA LEU A 61 -7.34 -8.01 3.65
C LEU A 61 -8.32 -8.25 2.48
N ASN A 62 -9.49 -8.83 2.76
CA ASN A 62 -10.51 -9.11 1.73
C ASN A 62 -10.98 -7.83 1.01
N LYS A 63 -11.15 -6.73 1.74
CA LYS A 63 -11.54 -5.44 1.15
C LYS A 63 -10.43 -4.88 0.27
N THR A 64 -9.19 -4.97 0.74
CA THR A 64 -8.00 -4.54 0.01
C THR A 64 -7.84 -5.30 -1.31
N LEU A 65 -7.98 -6.63 -1.27
CA LEU A 65 -7.87 -7.48 -2.47
C LEU A 65 -9.01 -7.25 -3.45
N LYS A 66 -10.26 -7.09 -2.97
CA LYS A 66 -11.41 -6.74 -3.84
C LYS A 66 -11.19 -5.40 -4.54
N TYR A 67 -10.65 -4.41 -3.83
CA TYR A 67 -10.36 -3.11 -4.41
C TYR A 67 -9.23 -3.19 -5.46
N LEU A 68 -8.18 -3.96 -5.17
CA LEU A 68 -7.11 -4.23 -6.12
C LEU A 68 -7.64 -4.92 -7.39
N ALA A 69 -8.48 -5.95 -7.23
CA ALA A 69 -9.11 -6.65 -8.35
C ALA A 69 -9.97 -5.71 -9.20
N LYS A 70 -10.73 -4.80 -8.56
CA LYS A 70 -11.52 -3.78 -9.27
C LYS A 70 -10.65 -2.82 -10.08
N ILE A 71 -9.54 -2.34 -9.51
CA ILE A 71 -8.59 -1.48 -10.25
C ILE A 71 -8.02 -2.23 -11.44
N TYR A 72 -7.58 -3.47 -11.24
CA TYR A 72 -7.01 -4.27 -12.32
C TYR A 72 -8.03 -4.56 -13.42
N GLN A 73 -9.26 -4.95 -13.07
CA GLN A 73 -10.36 -5.14 -14.02
C GLN A 73 -10.63 -3.86 -14.81
N ASN A 74 -10.69 -2.71 -14.14
CA ASN A 74 -10.87 -1.44 -14.82
C ASN A 74 -9.72 -1.14 -15.79
N MET A 75 -8.47 -1.42 -15.41
CA MET A 75 -7.33 -1.23 -16.32
C MET A 75 -7.40 -2.14 -17.54
N VAL A 76 -7.78 -3.40 -17.36
CA VAL A 76 -7.87 -4.39 -18.45
C VAL A 76 -9.06 -4.13 -19.37
N LEU A 77 -10.21 -3.73 -18.83
CA LEU A 77 -11.44 -3.47 -19.58
C LEU A 77 -11.45 -2.12 -20.34
N ILE A 78 -10.43 -1.27 -20.12
CA ILE A 78 -10.23 -0.04 -20.91
C ILE A 78 -9.51 -0.36 -22.25
N TYR A 79 -8.95 -1.56 -22.41
CA TYR A 79 -8.40 -2.08 -23.66
C TYR A 79 -9.38 -3.03 -24.34
#